data_AF-A0A921DYE1-F1
#
_entry.id   AF-A0A921DYE1-F1
#
_cell.length_a   1.000
_cell.length_b   1.000
_cell.length_c   1.000
_cell.angle_alpha   90.00
_cell.angle_beta   90.00
_cell.angle_gamma   90.00
#
_symmetry.space_group_name_H-M   'P 1'
#
loop_
_entity.id
_entity.type
_entity.pdbx_description
1 polymer ?
#
loop_
_entity_poly.entity_id
_entity_poly.type
_entity_poly.pdbx_seq_one_letter_code
_entity_poly.pdbx_strand_id
1 'polypeptide(L)'
;MKKLLIGAIAVLLIAMIVILAINIGQDENAAEDVNNGEQDELDQFTQEEKNAITLATDWEDVFNWSREEMLENLLVPRTGWEISEADANGVLDYLDFNYEENAFESAKTYLLGSDYSDEELHKLLTDTDGFTEDEADYAIENLEMNDQHLEAGYYDDLPITNEEKTAVRLAETWSRWFKLSEEELHEELLSREAITEESAELALQYARIDYNDNALERAEEYLDESDYSTEELHELLIETHGFTGDEADYAVENLEELRGMTSWEGFEPFEEIKYLDFEQNTRVGSDLLI
;
A
#
# COMPACT_ATOMS: atom_id res chain seq x y z
N MET A 1 -17.31 -32.49 0.92
CA MET A 1 -16.23 -31.79 0.21
C MET A 1 -16.63 -30.33 0.00
N LYS A 2 -16.69 -29.55 1.08
CA LYS A 2 -17.07 -28.12 1.10
C LYS A 2 -16.18 -27.37 2.10
N LYS A 3 -14.88 -27.52 1.93
CA LYS A 3 -13.81 -26.72 2.54
C LYS A 3 -12.81 -26.62 1.40
N LEU A 4 -12.67 -25.44 0.77
CA LEU A 4 -11.64 -25.06 -0.23
C LEU A 4 -12.03 -23.83 -1.09
N LEU A 5 -13.02 -23.01 -0.74
CA LEU A 5 -13.43 -21.89 -1.61
C LEU A 5 -13.41 -20.49 -0.97
N ILE A 6 -12.90 -20.33 0.25
CA ILE A 6 -12.82 -19.00 0.89
C ILE A 6 -11.40 -18.40 0.74
N GLY A 7 -10.35 -19.22 0.69
CA GLY A 7 -8.99 -18.77 0.39
C GLY A 7 -8.63 -18.70 -1.11
N ALA A 8 -9.49 -19.19 -2.01
CA ALA A 8 -9.17 -19.28 -3.44
C ALA A 8 -9.40 -17.97 -4.21
N ILE A 9 -10.12 -16.99 -3.64
CA ILE A 9 -10.36 -15.69 -4.28
C ILE A 9 -9.19 -14.74 -4.03
N ALA A 10 -8.57 -14.77 -2.84
CA ALA A 10 -7.32 -14.05 -2.58
C ALA A 10 -6.15 -14.59 -3.44
N VAL A 11 -6.03 -15.91 -3.59
CA VAL A 11 -4.94 -16.53 -4.38
C VAL A 11 -5.11 -16.32 -5.90
N LEU A 12 -6.33 -16.03 -6.40
CA LEU A 12 -6.54 -15.74 -7.82
C LEU A 12 -6.36 -14.27 -8.20
N LEU A 13 -6.43 -13.33 -7.24
CA LEU A 13 -6.08 -11.91 -7.49
C LEU A 13 -4.58 -11.63 -7.31
N ILE A 14 -3.87 -12.37 -6.45
CA ILE A 14 -2.40 -12.32 -6.35
C ILE A 14 -1.73 -12.70 -7.69
N ALA A 15 -2.42 -13.47 -8.55
CA ALA A 15 -1.91 -13.81 -9.88
C ALA A 15 -2.03 -12.66 -10.92
N MET A 16 -2.72 -11.56 -10.61
CA MET A 16 -2.87 -10.42 -11.54
C MET A 16 -1.85 -9.30 -11.31
N ILE A 17 -1.25 -9.20 -10.11
CA ILE A 17 -0.22 -8.18 -9.75
C ILE A 17 1.21 -8.57 -10.21
N VAL A 18 1.40 -9.68 -10.95
CA VAL A 18 2.75 -10.21 -11.26
C VAL A 18 3.16 -10.07 -12.74
N ILE A 19 2.55 -9.18 -13.51
CA ILE A 19 3.00 -8.95 -14.90
C ILE A 19 3.32 -7.46 -15.13
N LEU A 20 4.50 -7.04 -14.67
CA LEU A 20 5.55 -6.32 -15.44
C LEU A 20 6.37 -5.36 -14.55
N ALA A 21 7.42 -5.89 -13.93
CA ALA A 21 8.61 -5.11 -13.66
C ALA A 21 9.82 -5.97 -14.08
N ILE A 22 10.76 -5.56 -14.91
CA ILE A 22 11.05 -4.30 -15.58
C ILE A 22 12.01 -4.66 -16.74
N ASN A 23 11.86 -3.99 -17.88
CA ASN A 23 12.83 -4.03 -18.97
C ASN A 23 13.82 -2.86 -18.80
N ILE A 24 14.69 -2.88 -17.78
CA ILE A 24 15.81 -1.92 -17.70
C ILE A 24 16.99 -2.53 -18.45
N GLY A 25 17.16 -2.01 -19.66
CA GLY A 25 18.31 -2.27 -20.50
C GLY A 25 19.60 -1.80 -19.84
N GLN A 26 20.64 -2.58 -20.12
CA GLN A 26 22.03 -2.22 -19.95
C GLN A 26 22.30 -0.83 -20.57
N ASP A 27 22.63 0.16 -19.76
CA ASP A 27 23.49 1.25 -20.21
C ASP A 27 24.58 1.52 -19.17
N GLU A 28 25.71 0.85 -19.37
CA GLU A 28 26.95 1.22 -18.70
C GLU A 28 27.42 2.54 -19.31
N ASN A 29 27.56 3.57 -18.47
CA ASN A 29 28.20 4.89 -18.67
C ASN A 29 27.29 6.11 -18.88
N ALA A 30 26.88 6.75 -17.77
CA ALA A 30 26.85 8.22 -17.66
C ALA A 30 26.97 8.64 -16.18
N ALA A 31 27.72 9.71 -15.93
CA ALA A 31 28.34 10.06 -14.66
C ALA A 31 27.41 10.67 -13.59
N GLU A 32 27.86 10.48 -12.34
CA GLU A 32 27.48 11.05 -11.05
C GLU A 32 27.04 12.53 -11.05
N ASP A 33 25.98 12.84 -10.28
CA ASP A 33 26.04 13.58 -9.00
C ASP A 33 24.69 14.31 -8.72
N VAL A 34 23.77 13.67 -7.98
CA VAL A 34 22.63 14.33 -7.29
C VAL A 34 22.20 13.55 -6.02
N ASN A 35 22.41 14.16 -4.85
CA ASN A 35 21.74 13.96 -3.54
C ASN A 35 21.88 12.60 -2.79
N ASN A 36 23.09 12.36 -2.29
CA ASN A 36 23.59 11.30 -1.40
C ASN A 36 22.95 11.19 0.01
N GLY A 37 21.63 11.00 0.13
CA GLY A 37 20.97 10.70 1.41
C GLY A 37 20.46 9.27 1.48
N GLU A 38 19.39 9.00 0.74
CA GLU A 38 18.74 7.69 0.65
C GLU A 38 19.42 6.77 -0.38
N GLN A 39 20.04 7.36 -1.41
CA GLN A 39 20.78 6.62 -2.43
C GLN A 39 22.05 5.97 -1.86
N ASP A 40 22.67 6.61 -0.85
CA ASP A 40 23.89 6.11 -0.17
C ASP A 40 23.61 4.89 0.73
N GLU A 41 22.39 4.74 1.27
CA GLU A 41 22.04 3.60 2.13
C GLU A 41 21.76 2.32 1.33
N LEU A 42 21.30 2.48 0.09
CA LEU A 42 20.98 1.33 -0.77
C LEU A 42 22.18 0.83 -1.58
N ASP A 43 23.27 1.57 -1.67
CA ASP A 43 24.47 1.20 -2.43
C ASP A 43 25.16 -0.08 -1.96
N GLN A 44 24.86 -0.54 -0.74
CA GLN A 44 25.33 -1.81 -0.23
C GLN A 44 24.60 -3.03 -0.82
N PHE A 45 23.44 -2.83 -1.44
CA PHE A 45 22.59 -3.89 -1.97
C PHE A 45 22.81 -4.11 -3.48
N THR A 46 22.70 -5.36 -3.89
CA THR A 46 22.58 -5.77 -5.30
C THR A 46 21.30 -5.22 -5.92
N GLN A 47 21.21 -5.25 -7.26
CA GLN A 47 20.00 -4.77 -7.92
C GLN A 47 18.79 -5.64 -7.57
N GLU A 48 18.99 -6.95 -7.42
CA GLU A 48 17.98 -7.91 -7.02
C GLU A 48 17.46 -7.63 -5.61
N GLU A 49 18.36 -7.31 -4.66
CA GLU A 49 18.00 -6.91 -3.29
C GLU A 49 17.28 -5.56 -3.25
N LYS A 50 17.71 -4.57 -4.06
CA LYS A 50 16.99 -3.29 -4.20
C LYS A 50 15.56 -3.49 -4.68
N ASN A 51 15.36 -4.34 -5.69
CA ASN A 51 14.04 -4.67 -6.20
C ASN A 51 13.17 -5.36 -5.13
N ALA A 52 13.77 -6.25 -4.32
CA ALA A 52 13.07 -6.91 -3.23
C ALA A 52 12.72 -5.94 -2.08
N ILE A 53 13.60 -4.98 -1.77
CA ILE A 53 13.33 -3.90 -0.79
C ILE A 53 12.09 -3.11 -1.22
N THR A 54 12.03 -2.68 -2.48
CA THR A 54 10.87 -1.95 -3.02
C THR A 54 9.60 -2.80 -2.90
N LEU A 55 9.59 -4.01 -3.47
CA LEU A 55 8.41 -4.87 -3.44
C LEU A 55 7.93 -5.20 -2.02
N ALA A 56 8.86 -5.51 -1.11
CA ALA A 56 8.49 -5.86 0.26
C ALA A 56 7.95 -4.66 1.03
N THR A 57 8.44 -3.45 0.74
CA THR A 57 7.89 -2.20 1.32
C THR A 57 6.49 -1.93 0.80
N ASP A 58 6.28 -2.02 -0.52
CA ASP A 58 4.96 -1.82 -1.13
C ASP A 58 3.95 -2.87 -0.63
N TRP A 59 4.39 -4.10 -0.41
CA TRP A 59 3.53 -5.15 0.13
C TRP A 59 3.25 -5.00 1.61
N GLU A 60 4.16 -4.47 2.43
CA GLU A 60 3.91 -4.27 3.87
C GLU A 60 2.72 -3.32 4.13
N ASP A 61 2.58 -2.27 3.32
CA ASP A 61 1.48 -1.30 3.46
C ASP A 61 0.11 -1.89 3.10
N VAL A 62 0.10 -2.97 2.32
CA VAL A 62 -1.11 -3.58 1.76
C VAL A 62 -1.43 -4.88 2.48
N PHE A 63 -0.46 -5.77 2.58
CA PHE A 63 -0.63 -7.13 3.05
C PHE A 63 0.02 -7.26 4.43
N ASN A 64 -0.82 -7.39 5.46
CA ASN A 64 -0.40 -7.68 6.83
C ASN A 64 0.11 -9.12 6.96
N TRP A 65 1.05 -9.51 6.12
CA TRP A 65 1.58 -10.86 6.02
C TRP A 65 2.56 -11.17 7.15
N SER A 66 2.71 -12.47 7.43
CA SER A 66 3.82 -12.93 8.23
C SER A 66 5.14 -12.79 7.47
N ARG A 67 6.26 -12.86 8.21
CA ARG A 67 7.59 -12.95 7.60
C ARG A 67 7.71 -14.16 6.67
N GLU A 68 7.06 -15.27 7.01
CA GLU A 68 7.06 -16.49 6.21
C GLU A 68 6.37 -16.26 4.87
N GLU A 69 5.16 -15.71 4.87
CA GLU A 69 4.41 -15.39 3.65
C GLU A 69 5.13 -14.36 2.77
N MET A 70 5.69 -13.30 3.37
CA MET A 70 6.48 -12.31 2.66
C MET A 70 7.68 -12.95 1.96
N LEU A 71 8.42 -13.82 2.67
CA LEU A 71 9.55 -14.56 2.12
C LEU A 71 9.12 -15.50 0.99
N GLU A 72 8.04 -16.26 1.16
CA GLU A 72 7.53 -17.15 0.13
C GLU A 72 7.18 -16.40 -1.16
N ASN A 73 6.58 -15.21 -1.04
CA ASN A 73 6.19 -14.38 -2.19
C ASN A 73 7.39 -13.70 -2.88
N LEU A 74 8.41 -13.29 -2.12
CA LEU A 74 9.68 -12.81 -2.68
C LEU A 74 10.42 -13.93 -3.42
N LEU A 75 10.27 -15.20 -3.03
CA LEU A 75 10.96 -16.31 -3.69
C LEU A 75 10.31 -16.80 -4.98
N VAL A 76 9.11 -16.30 -5.33
CA VAL A 76 8.44 -16.67 -6.59
C VAL A 76 9.24 -16.12 -7.79
N PRO A 77 9.82 -16.96 -8.67
CA PRO A 77 10.62 -16.46 -9.79
C PRO A 77 9.78 -15.68 -10.79
N ARG A 78 10.28 -14.53 -11.24
CA ARG A 78 9.61 -13.63 -12.21
C ARG A 78 10.51 -13.45 -13.45
N THR A 79 9.93 -12.97 -14.55
CA THR A 79 10.71 -12.81 -15.79
C THR A 79 11.78 -11.74 -15.61
N GLY A 80 13.06 -12.12 -15.66
CA GLY A 80 14.17 -11.19 -15.47
C GLY A 80 14.49 -10.88 -14.01
N TRP A 81 13.87 -11.58 -13.06
CA TRP A 81 14.08 -11.36 -11.63
C TRP A 81 14.01 -12.68 -10.85
N GLU A 82 15.03 -12.93 -10.04
CA GLU A 82 15.12 -14.04 -9.12
C GLU A 82 16.03 -13.59 -7.97
N ILE A 83 15.60 -13.83 -6.73
CA ILE A 83 16.39 -13.54 -5.54
C ILE A 83 16.68 -14.84 -4.80
N SER A 84 17.88 -14.96 -4.22
CA SER A 84 18.19 -16.13 -3.41
C SER A 84 17.50 -16.05 -2.05
N GLU A 85 17.20 -17.19 -1.44
CA GLU A 85 16.65 -17.23 -0.07
C GLU A 85 17.54 -16.52 0.95
N ALA A 86 18.87 -16.56 0.78
CA ALA A 86 19.78 -15.85 1.67
C ALA A 86 19.63 -14.33 1.54
N ASP A 87 19.53 -13.82 0.31
CA ASP A 87 19.44 -12.38 0.04
C ASP A 87 18.04 -11.85 0.41
N ALA A 88 16.97 -12.61 0.13
CA ALA A 88 15.61 -12.26 0.55
C ALA A 88 15.50 -12.19 2.08
N ASN A 89 16.10 -13.14 2.80
CA ASN A 89 16.17 -13.06 4.26
C ASN A 89 16.98 -11.83 4.72
N GLY A 90 18.11 -11.52 4.07
CA GLY A 90 18.90 -10.32 4.36
C GLY A 90 18.13 -9.02 4.15
N VAL A 91 17.29 -8.95 3.11
CA VAL A 91 16.39 -7.83 2.84
C VAL A 91 15.34 -7.68 3.94
N LEU A 92 14.66 -8.77 4.32
CA LEU A 92 13.64 -8.72 5.38
C LEU A 92 14.25 -8.37 6.75
N ASP A 93 15.47 -8.85 7.04
CA ASP A 93 16.20 -8.48 8.25
C ASP A 93 16.64 -7.00 8.24
N TYR A 94 16.89 -6.41 7.06
CA TYR A 94 17.21 -4.99 6.91
C TYR A 94 15.98 -4.09 7.11
N LEU A 95 14.84 -4.51 6.55
CA LEU A 95 13.58 -3.76 6.62
C LEU A 95 13.00 -3.73 8.04
N ASP A 96 13.23 -4.78 8.83
CA ASP A 96 12.83 -4.85 10.25
C ASP A 96 11.34 -4.54 10.46
N PHE A 97 10.49 -5.14 9.62
CA PHE A 97 9.03 -4.97 9.67
C PHE A 97 8.44 -5.47 10.99
N ASN A 98 7.34 -4.85 11.39
CA ASN A 98 6.68 -5.15 12.65
C ASN A 98 5.63 -6.26 12.47
N TYR A 99 6.10 -7.50 12.42
CA TYR A 99 5.21 -8.66 12.21
C TYR A 99 4.26 -8.93 13.39
N GLU A 100 4.52 -8.40 14.59
CA GLU A 100 3.56 -8.40 15.70
C GLU A 100 2.32 -7.55 15.37
N GLU A 101 2.51 -6.39 14.74
CA GLU A 101 1.41 -5.55 14.27
C GLU A 101 0.68 -6.19 13.10
N ASN A 102 1.40 -6.83 12.17
CA ASN A 102 0.78 -7.54 11.05
C ASN A 102 -0.12 -8.68 11.55
N ALA A 103 0.33 -9.45 12.56
CA ALA A 103 -0.48 -10.47 13.19
C ALA A 103 -1.75 -9.89 13.82
N PHE A 104 -1.63 -8.73 14.48
CA PHE A 104 -2.77 -8.02 15.08
C PHE A 104 -3.80 -7.56 14.03
N GLU A 105 -3.36 -6.97 12.92
CA GLU A 105 -4.24 -6.54 11.83
C GLU A 105 -4.88 -7.72 11.08
N SER A 106 -4.13 -8.81 10.89
CA SER A 106 -4.67 -10.06 10.35
C SER A 106 -5.72 -10.68 11.29
N ALA A 107 -5.49 -10.62 12.60
CA ALA A 107 -6.45 -11.08 13.59
C ALA A 107 -7.76 -10.28 13.55
N LYS A 108 -7.67 -8.95 13.44
CA LYS A 108 -8.83 -8.06 13.24
C LYS A 108 -9.60 -8.41 11.97
N THR A 109 -8.87 -8.69 10.88
CA THR A 109 -9.48 -9.06 9.59
C THR A 109 -10.28 -10.35 9.70
N TYR A 110 -9.78 -11.39 10.38
CA TYR A 110 -10.55 -12.60 10.65
C TYR A 110 -11.83 -12.31 11.44
N LEU A 111 -11.74 -11.45 12.46
CA LEU A 111 -12.88 -11.07 13.29
C LEU A 111 -13.94 -10.23 12.54
N LEU A 112 -13.61 -9.60 11.41
CA LEU A 112 -14.62 -9.01 10.51
C LEU A 112 -15.46 -10.10 9.81
N GLY A 113 -14.90 -11.29 9.59
CA GLY A 113 -15.54 -12.38 8.89
C GLY A 113 -16.34 -13.34 9.76
N SER A 114 -15.89 -13.57 11.01
CA SER A 114 -16.54 -14.50 11.94
C SER A 114 -16.13 -14.25 13.39
N ASP A 115 -16.97 -14.68 14.32
CA ASP A 115 -16.63 -14.73 15.73
C ASP A 115 -15.72 -15.95 15.99
N TYR A 116 -14.41 -15.72 16.08
CA TYR A 116 -13.43 -16.73 16.44
C TYR A 116 -13.12 -16.67 17.94
N SER A 117 -12.94 -17.83 18.58
CA SER A 117 -12.32 -17.87 19.91
C SER A 117 -10.82 -17.58 19.81
N ASP A 118 -10.21 -17.12 20.90
CA ASP A 118 -8.76 -16.84 20.96
C ASP A 118 -7.92 -18.05 20.50
N GLU A 119 -8.30 -19.28 20.89
CA GLU A 119 -7.62 -20.50 20.48
C GLU A 119 -7.77 -20.79 18.97
N GLU A 120 -8.92 -20.44 18.37
CA GLU A 120 -9.13 -20.59 16.93
C GLU A 120 -8.38 -19.51 16.15
N LEU A 121 -8.39 -18.28 16.63
CA LEU A 121 -7.73 -17.15 16.00
C LEU A 121 -6.20 -17.32 16.04
N HIS A 122 -5.66 -17.71 17.19
CA HIS A 122 -4.25 -18.05 17.32
C HIS A 122 -3.84 -19.13 16.30
N LYS A 123 -4.64 -20.20 16.15
CA LYS A 123 -4.34 -21.26 15.15
C LYS A 123 -4.45 -20.78 13.72
N LEU A 124 -5.35 -19.84 13.42
CA LEU A 124 -5.41 -19.26 12.07
C LEU A 124 -4.12 -18.48 11.78
N LEU A 125 -3.72 -17.60 12.69
CA LEU A 125 -2.49 -16.81 12.55
C LEU A 125 -1.25 -17.71 12.40
N THR A 126 -1.13 -18.77 13.21
CA THR A 126 0.05 -19.65 13.13
C THR A 126 -0.04 -20.66 11.99
N ASP A 127 -1.11 -21.47 11.93
CA ASP A 127 -1.19 -22.61 11.03
C ASP A 127 -1.57 -22.22 9.59
N THR A 128 -2.22 -21.06 9.41
CA THR A 128 -2.69 -20.59 8.10
C THR A 128 -1.82 -19.49 7.55
N ASP A 129 -1.51 -18.48 8.36
CA ASP A 129 -0.83 -17.26 7.89
C ASP A 129 0.68 -17.27 8.20
N GLY A 130 1.19 -18.28 8.91
CA GLY A 130 2.63 -18.46 9.14
C GLY A 130 3.24 -17.50 10.18
N PHE A 131 2.43 -16.86 11.01
CA PHE A 131 2.93 -16.09 12.15
C PHE A 131 3.56 -17.02 13.20
N THR A 132 4.55 -16.49 13.92
CA THR A 132 5.13 -17.17 15.08
C THR A 132 4.15 -17.22 16.24
N GLU A 133 4.37 -18.14 17.18
CA GLU A 133 3.55 -18.23 18.41
C GLU A 133 3.58 -16.91 19.20
N ASP A 134 4.74 -16.24 19.27
CA ASP A 134 4.88 -14.98 20.01
C ASP A 134 4.12 -13.82 19.32
N GLU A 135 4.11 -13.75 17.99
CA GLU A 135 3.33 -12.77 17.21
C GLU A 135 1.82 -13.01 17.32
N ALA A 136 1.40 -14.29 17.28
CA ALA A 136 0.01 -14.66 17.48
C ALA A 136 -0.46 -14.35 18.92
N ASP A 137 0.35 -14.69 19.94
CA ASP A 137 0.08 -14.34 21.34
C ASP A 137 -0.02 -12.81 21.50
N TYR A 138 0.91 -12.04 20.90
CA TYR A 138 0.83 -10.57 20.88
C TYR A 138 -0.49 -10.09 20.28
N ALA A 139 -0.91 -10.63 19.14
CA ALA A 139 -2.16 -10.25 18.49
C ALA A 139 -3.37 -10.50 19.41
N ILE A 140 -3.46 -11.68 20.04
CA ILE A 140 -4.54 -12.03 20.97
C ILE A 140 -4.54 -11.12 22.21
N GLU A 141 -3.38 -10.93 22.85
CA GLU A 141 -3.27 -10.07 24.05
C GLU A 141 -3.63 -8.62 23.74
N ASN A 142 -3.23 -8.12 22.56
CA ASN A 142 -3.53 -6.75 22.14
C ASN A 142 -4.96 -6.58 21.66
N LEU A 143 -5.66 -7.62 21.18
CA LEU A 143 -7.11 -7.57 20.94
C LEU A 143 -7.88 -7.32 22.25
N GLU A 144 -7.48 -7.97 23.34
CA GLU A 144 -8.12 -7.77 24.65
C GLU A 144 -7.81 -6.39 25.26
N MET A 145 -6.63 -5.82 24.97
CA MET A 145 -6.22 -4.49 25.45
C MET A 145 -6.73 -3.34 24.56
N ASN A 146 -6.93 -3.58 23.25
CA ASN A 146 -7.37 -2.59 22.25
C ASN A 146 -8.84 -2.72 21.82
N ASP A 147 -9.71 -3.36 22.62
CA ASP A 147 -11.18 -3.12 22.54
C ASP A 147 -11.53 -1.62 22.76
N GLN A 148 -10.51 -0.77 23.02
CA GLN A 148 -10.59 0.69 23.07
C GLN A 148 -9.72 1.44 22.04
N HIS A 149 -9.08 0.81 21.04
CA HIS A 149 -8.17 1.53 20.11
C HIS A 149 -8.21 1.07 18.63
N LEU A 150 -9.33 0.55 18.17
CA LEU A 150 -9.73 0.62 16.75
C LEU A 150 -10.21 2.05 16.46
N GLU A 151 -9.32 3.04 16.27
CA GLU A 151 -9.76 4.42 15.98
C GLU A 151 -10.93 4.88 16.89
N ALA A 152 -10.89 4.52 18.18
CA ALA A 152 -12.07 4.35 19.04
C ALA A 152 -12.82 5.63 19.41
N GLY A 153 -12.51 6.75 18.77
CA GLY A 153 -13.33 7.95 18.82
C GLY A 153 -14.40 8.00 17.72
N TYR A 154 -14.08 7.55 16.50
CA TYR A 154 -14.99 7.76 15.37
C TYR A 154 -16.05 6.66 15.27
N TYR A 155 -15.61 5.40 15.17
CA TYR A 155 -16.54 4.28 14.94
C TYR A 155 -17.40 3.95 16.17
N ASP A 156 -16.93 4.25 17.39
CA ASP A 156 -17.69 4.01 18.63
C ASP A 156 -18.95 4.86 18.71
N ASP A 157 -18.85 6.12 18.29
CA ASP A 157 -19.93 7.11 18.32
C ASP A 157 -20.88 7.03 17.11
N LEU A 158 -20.57 6.22 16.09
CA LEU A 158 -21.46 6.05 14.95
C LEU A 158 -22.81 5.47 15.41
N PRO A 159 -23.94 6.03 14.95
CA PRO A 159 -25.28 5.60 15.34
C PRO A 159 -25.72 4.31 14.62
N ILE A 160 -24.83 3.32 14.54
CA ILE A 160 -24.99 2.05 13.82
C ILE A 160 -24.62 0.87 14.73
N THR A 161 -25.08 -0.32 14.37
CA THR A 161 -24.81 -1.59 15.06
C THR A 161 -23.37 -2.06 14.88
N ASN A 162 -22.90 -2.97 15.73
CA ASN A 162 -21.56 -3.55 15.59
C ASN A 162 -21.39 -4.32 14.26
N GLU A 163 -22.46 -4.93 13.76
CA GLU A 163 -22.48 -5.61 12.45
C GLU A 163 -22.26 -4.60 11.30
N GLU A 164 -22.93 -3.45 11.35
CA GLU A 164 -22.72 -2.36 10.38
C GLU A 164 -21.32 -1.73 10.52
N LYS A 165 -20.78 -1.59 11.74
CA LYS A 165 -19.38 -1.15 11.93
C LYS A 165 -18.39 -2.13 11.30
N THR A 166 -18.70 -3.43 11.33
CA THR A 166 -17.89 -4.43 10.64
C THR A 166 -17.94 -4.25 9.13
N ALA A 167 -19.11 -3.95 8.55
CA ALA A 167 -19.21 -3.61 7.13
C ALA A 167 -18.42 -2.34 6.78
N VAL A 168 -18.45 -1.30 7.61
CA VAL A 168 -17.64 -0.07 7.44
C VAL A 168 -16.14 -0.40 7.40
N ARG A 169 -15.64 -1.12 8.40
CA ARG A 169 -14.21 -1.51 8.45
C ARG A 169 -13.83 -2.36 7.25
N LEU A 170 -14.71 -3.27 6.85
CA LEU A 170 -14.47 -4.09 5.67
C LEU A 170 -14.38 -3.24 4.41
N ALA A 171 -15.26 -2.25 4.26
CA ALA A 171 -15.22 -1.33 3.12
C ALA A 171 -13.85 -0.63 3.03
N GLU A 172 -13.35 -0.11 4.15
CA GLU A 172 -12.05 0.56 4.24
C GLU A 172 -10.88 -0.39 3.94
N THR A 173 -10.91 -1.61 4.47
CA THR A 173 -9.89 -2.64 4.18
C THR A 173 -9.84 -2.97 2.70
N TRP A 174 -10.98 -3.24 2.08
CA TRP A 174 -11.04 -3.63 0.66
C TRP A 174 -10.65 -2.47 -0.25
N SER A 175 -11.10 -1.26 0.08
CA SER A 175 -10.72 -0.06 -0.62
C SER A 175 -9.20 0.17 -0.56
N ARG A 176 -8.58 0.00 0.62
CA ARG A 176 -7.12 0.11 0.78
C ARG A 176 -6.36 -0.93 -0.05
N TRP A 177 -6.84 -2.16 -0.09
CA TRP A 177 -6.13 -3.27 -0.75
C TRP A 177 -6.25 -3.27 -2.27
N PHE A 178 -7.44 -2.95 -2.77
CA PHE A 178 -7.73 -3.10 -4.19
C PHE A 178 -7.97 -1.75 -4.88
N LYS A 179 -7.81 -0.64 -4.15
CA LYS A 179 -8.00 0.73 -4.66
C LYS A 179 -9.34 0.87 -5.38
N LEU A 180 -10.39 0.33 -4.78
CA LEU A 180 -11.71 0.20 -5.43
C LEU A 180 -12.38 1.57 -5.55
N SER A 181 -13.14 1.74 -6.64
CA SER A 181 -14.14 2.81 -6.71
C SER A 181 -15.27 2.55 -5.71
N GLU A 182 -16.10 3.56 -5.45
CA GLU A 182 -17.30 3.37 -4.62
C GLU A 182 -18.22 2.29 -5.20
N GLU A 183 -18.33 2.21 -6.54
CA GLU A 183 -19.14 1.21 -7.24
C GLU A 183 -18.58 -0.21 -7.07
N GLU A 184 -17.29 -0.42 -7.35
CA GLU A 184 -16.65 -1.74 -7.17
C GLU A 184 -16.70 -2.18 -5.71
N LEU A 185 -16.48 -1.25 -4.77
CA LEU A 185 -16.53 -1.54 -3.35
C LEU A 185 -17.94 -1.95 -2.89
N HIS A 186 -18.97 -1.29 -3.42
CA HIS A 186 -20.36 -1.67 -3.16
C HIS A 186 -20.64 -3.12 -3.62
N GLU A 187 -20.22 -3.46 -4.84
CA GLU A 187 -20.39 -4.81 -5.39
C GLU A 187 -19.64 -5.86 -4.56
N GLU A 188 -18.42 -5.56 -4.13
CA GLU A 188 -17.61 -6.47 -3.31
C GLU A 188 -18.20 -6.70 -1.92
N LEU A 189 -18.76 -5.67 -1.30
CA LEU A 189 -19.49 -5.82 -0.03
C LEU A 189 -20.70 -6.75 -0.21
N LEU A 190 -21.49 -6.56 -1.28
CA LEU A 190 -22.67 -7.38 -1.58
C LEU A 190 -22.33 -8.83 -1.99
N SER A 191 -21.09 -9.09 -2.40
CA SER A 191 -20.65 -10.46 -2.70
C SER A 191 -20.66 -11.37 -1.46
N ARG A 192 -20.66 -10.78 -0.25
CA ARG A 192 -20.65 -11.48 1.02
C ARG A 192 -22.07 -11.77 1.51
N GLU A 193 -22.35 -13.06 1.76
CA GLU A 193 -23.68 -13.53 2.18
C GLU A 193 -24.24 -12.84 3.44
N ALA A 194 -23.37 -12.31 4.30
CA ALA A 194 -23.76 -11.65 5.55
C ALA A 194 -24.06 -10.14 5.40
N ILE A 195 -23.74 -9.52 4.26
CA ILE A 195 -23.91 -8.07 4.08
C ILE A 195 -25.18 -7.80 3.28
N THR A 196 -26.06 -6.97 3.83
CA THR A 196 -27.28 -6.52 3.15
C THR A 196 -27.02 -5.23 2.36
N GLU A 197 -27.88 -4.91 1.38
CA GLU A 197 -27.86 -3.62 0.67
C GLU A 197 -27.78 -2.43 1.63
N GLU A 198 -28.65 -2.40 2.64
CA GLU A 198 -28.69 -1.32 3.63
C GLU A 198 -27.37 -1.21 4.42
N SER A 199 -26.76 -2.35 4.75
CA SER A 199 -25.47 -2.39 5.46
C SER A 199 -24.32 -1.96 4.56
N ALA A 200 -24.35 -2.27 3.26
CA ALA A 200 -23.36 -1.83 2.29
C ALA A 200 -23.46 -0.31 2.05
N GLU A 201 -24.66 0.22 1.84
CA GLU A 201 -24.89 1.67 1.72
C GLU A 201 -24.42 2.42 2.99
N LEU A 202 -24.70 1.88 4.18
CA LEU A 202 -24.20 2.44 5.43
C LEU A 202 -22.67 2.37 5.53
N ALA A 203 -22.07 1.26 5.08
CA ALA A 203 -20.62 1.10 5.07
C ALA A 203 -19.96 2.20 4.23
N LEU A 204 -20.42 2.40 2.99
CA LEU A 204 -19.90 3.43 2.08
C LEU A 204 -20.13 4.85 2.62
N GLN A 205 -21.25 5.09 3.32
CA GLN A 205 -21.52 6.38 3.94
C GLN A 205 -20.55 6.74 5.08
N TYR A 206 -20.15 5.77 5.89
CA TYR A 206 -19.34 6.03 7.09
C TYR A 206 -17.87 5.73 6.93
N ALA A 207 -17.50 4.92 5.92
CA ALA A 207 -16.13 4.61 5.58
C ALA A 207 -15.37 5.87 5.19
N ARG A 208 -14.15 5.99 5.71
CA ARG A 208 -13.25 7.11 5.44
C ARG A 208 -12.31 6.77 4.31
N ILE A 209 -12.86 6.78 3.10
CA ILE A 209 -12.14 6.42 1.88
C ILE A 209 -11.91 7.67 1.04
N ASP A 210 -10.69 7.83 0.53
CA ASP A 210 -10.37 8.82 -0.49
C ASP A 210 -10.38 8.15 -1.87
N TYR A 211 -11.51 8.23 -2.56
CA TYR A 211 -11.65 7.62 -3.89
C TYR A 211 -10.85 8.34 -4.98
N ASN A 212 -10.44 9.59 -4.76
CA ASN A 212 -9.54 10.29 -5.67
C ASN A 212 -8.13 9.68 -5.62
N ASP A 213 -7.68 9.35 -4.41
CA ASP A 213 -6.40 8.68 -4.17
C ASP A 213 -6.40 7.27 -4.79
N ASN A 214 -7.47 6.51 -4.56
CA ASN A 214 -7.65 5.20 -5.20
C ASN A 214 -7.62 5.27 -6.73
N ALA A 215 -8.26 6.28 -7.33
CA ALA A 215 -8.26 6.47 -8.78
C ALA A 215 -6.85 6.81 -9.30
N LEU A 216 -6.10 7.64 -8.57
CA LEU A 216 -4.71 7.98 -8.90
C LEU A 216 -3.81 6.75 -8.85
N GLU A 217 -3.82 6.01 -7.73
CA GLU A 217 -3.02 4.79 -7.57
C GLU A 217 -3.37 3.75 -8.65
N ARG A 218 -4.66 3.58 -8.99
CA ARG A 218 -5.06 2.66 -10.07
C ARG A 218 -4.52 3.12 -11.44
N ALA A 219 -4.49 4.42 -11.68
CA ALA A 219 -3.94 4.96 -12.92
C ALA A 219 -2.41 4.75 -13.00
N GLU A 220 -1.71 4.84 -11.87
CA GLU A 220 -0.28 4.51 -11.75
C GLU A 220 -0.01 3.03 -12.03
N GLU A 221 -0.81 2.11 -11.45
CA GLU A 221 -0.70 0.67 -11.72
C GLU A 221 -0.78 0.36 -13.23
N TYR A 222 -1.71 0.97 -13.96
CA TYR A 222 -1.81 0.76 -15.41
C TYR A 222 -0.63 1.34 -16.20
N LEU A 223 -0.08 2.47 -15.74
CA LEU A 223 1.10 3.07 -16.35
C LEU A 223 2.36 2.23 -16.14
N ASP A 224 2.45 1.51 -15.02
CA ASP A 224 3.53 0.56 -14.76
C ASP A 224 3.47 -0.65 -15.71
N GLU A 225 2.26 -1.09 -16.09
CA GLU A 225 2.08 -2.23 -17.01
C GLU A 225 2.31 -1.87 -18.48
N SER A 226 1.90 -0.68 -18.92
CA SER A 226 1.98 -0.25 -20.33
C SER A 226 1.90 1.26 -20.50
N ASP A 227 2.39 1.75 -21.63
CA ASP A 227 2.22 3.15 -22.03
C ASP A 227 0.74 3.44 -22.37
N TYR A 228 -0.02 3.95 -21.40
CA TYR A 228 -1.34 4.54 -21.62
C TYR A 228 -1.24 6.06 -21.78
N SER A 229 -2.06 6.62 -22.67
CA SER A 229 -2.29 8.06 -22.71
C SER A 229 -3.25 8.52 -21.61
N THR A 230 -3.17 9.80 -21.24
CA THR A 230 -4.06 10.44 -20.26
C THR A 230 -5.55 10.19 -20.56
N GLU A 231 -5.95 10.28 -21.84
CA GLU A 231 -7.33 10.03 -22.26
C GLU A 231 -7.72 8.55 -22.08
N GLU A 232 -6.80 7.62 -22.40
CA GLU A 232 -7.07 6.18 -22.23
C GLU A 232 -7.18 5.79 -20.76
N LEU A 233 -6.36 6.36 -19.87
CA LEU A 233 -6.48 6.14 -18.42
C LEU A 233 -7.80 6.70 -17.88
N HIS A 234 -8.15 7.93 -18.28
CA HIS A 234 -9.41 8.54 -17.87
C HIS A 234 -10.62 7.69 -18.30
N GLU A 235 -10.68 7.27 -19.57
CA GLU A 235 -11.74 6.37 -20.06
C GLU A 235 -11.73 5.02 -19.32
N LEU A 236 -10.56 4.45 -19.05
CA LEU A 236 -10.41 3.17 -18.36
C LEU A 236 -10.94 3.20 -16.91
N LEU A 237 -10.58 4.24 -16.14
CA LEU A 237 -11.04 4.41 -14.76
C LEU A 237 -12.57 4.49 -14.68
N ILE A 238 -13.21 5.20 -15.61
CA ILE A 238 -14.67 5.32 -15.63
C ILE A 238 -15.32 4.05 -16.15
N GLU A 239 -14.94 3.58 -17.35
CA GLU A 239 -15.68 2.52 -18.04
C GLU A 239 -15.43 1.14 -17.47
N THR A 240 -14.23 0.88 -16.93
CA THR A 240 -13.84 -0.43 -16.41
C THR A 240 -13.92 -0.51 -14.90
N HIS A 241 -13.53 0.57 -14.21
CA HIS A 241 -13.45 0.57 -12.74
C HIS A 241 -14.57 1.34 -12.05
N GLY A 242 -15.48 1.98 -12.79
CA GLY A 242 -16.65 2.64 -12.20
C GLY A 242 -16.31 3.86 -11.35
N PHE A 243 -15.12 4.45 -11.52
CA PHE A 243 -14.83 5.74 -10.92
C PHE A 243 -15.72 6.83 -11.54
N THR A 244 -16.00 7.86 -10.75
CA THR A 244 -16.70 9.04 -11.26
C THR A 244 -15.80 9.84 -12.19
N GLY A 245 -16.41 10.69 -13.03
CA GLY A 245 -15.63 11.58 -13.90
C GLY A 245 -14.71 12.52 -13.12
N ASP A 246 -15.15 13.02 -11.97
CA ASP A 246 -14.34 13.92 -11.13
C ASP A 246 -13.11 13.20 -10.52
N GLU A 247 -13.25 11.92 -10.13
CA GLU A 247 -12.14 11.10 -9.61
C GLU A 247 -11.14 10.72 -10.72
N ALA A 248 -11.65 10.39 -11.91
CA ALA A 248 -10.80 10.11 -13.06
C ALA A 248 -10.06 11.37 -13.53
N ASP A 249 -10.73 12.53 -13.58
CA ASP A 249 -10.12 13.83 -13.85
C ASP A 249 -9.01 14.13 -12.83
N TYR A 250 -9.29 13.93 -11.53
CA TYR A 250 -8.29 14.09 -10.48
C TYR A 250 -7.07 13.18 -10.72
N ALA A 251 -7.27 11.89 -10.96
CA ALA A 251 -6.18 10.94 -11.17
C ALA A 251 -5.25 11.40 -12.29
N VAL A 252 -5.82 11.73 -13.46
CA VAL A 252 -5.01 12.09 -14.63
C VAL A 252 -4.36 13.47 -14.53
N GLU A 253 -4.97 14.43 -13.82
CA GLU A 253 -4.35 15.73 -13.53
C GLU A 253 -3.14 15.60 -12.59
N ASN A 254 -3.21 14.71 -11.60
CA ASN A 254 -2.13 14.52 -10.62
C ASN A 254 -1.00 13.60 -11.14
N LEU A 255 -1.28 12.72 -12.11
CA LEU A 255 -0.25 11.97 -12.84
C LEU A 255 0.72 12.88 -13.62
N GLU A 256 0.22 13.97 -14.21
CA GLU A 256 1.06 14.93 -14.95
C GLU A 256 2.02 15.70 -14.04
N GLU A 257 1.68 15.91 -12.76
CA GLU A 257 2.58 16.54 -11.79
C GLU A 257 3.79 15.64 -11.49
N LEU A 258 3.57 14.33 -11.35
CA LEU A 258 4.62 13.32 -11.15
C LEU A 258 5.49 13.11 -12.42
N ARG A 259 4.87 13.04 -13.61
CA ARG A 259 5.61 13.01 -14.90
C ARG A 259 6.32 14.33 -15.22
N GLY A 260 5.82 15.46 -14.74
CA GLY A 260 6.46 16.77 -14.84
C GLY A 260 7.70 16.92 -13.95
N MET A 261 7.76 16.18 -12.84
CA MET A 261 8.98 16.09 -12.02
C MET A 261 10.08 15.25 -12.70
N THR A 262 9.72 14.27 -13.51
CA THR A 262 10.68 13.43 -14.25
C THR A 262 11.08 13.99 -15.63
N SER A 263 10.33 14.97 -16.16
CA SER A 263 10.58 15.60 -17.47
C SER A 263 10.95 17.09 -17.38
N TRP A 264 12.13 17.40 -16.84
CA TRP A 264 12.74 18.73 -17.01
C TRP A 264 13.31 18.91 -18.43
N GLU A 265 12.45 19.20 -19.42
CA GLU A 265 12.88 19.64 -20.78
C GLU A 265 13.43 21.09 -20.81
N GLY A 266 13.88 21.63 -19.68
CA GLY A 266 14.27 23.04 -19.51
C GLY A 266 15.68 23.29 -18.99
N PHE A 267 16.54 22.28 -18.90
CA PHE A 267 17.91 22.48 -18.40
C PHE A 267 18.82 23.03 -19.50
N GLU A 268 18.94 24.36 -19.61
CA GLU A 268 20.16 24.91 -20.22
C GLU A 268 21.34 24.55 -19.32
N PRO A 269 22.45 24.02 -19.87
CA PRO A 269 23.60 23.66 -19.07
C PRO A 269 24.09 24.90 -18.33
N PHE A 270 24.19 24.83 -17.00
CA PHE A 270 24.71 25.93 -16.19
C PHE A 270 26.12 26.29 -16.68
N GLU A 271 26.23 27.39 -17.45
CA GLU A 271 27.50 28.09 -17.59
C GLU A 271 27.90 28.58 -16.21
N GLU A 272 28.94 27.93 -15.67
CA GLU A 272 29.86 28.35 -14.62
C GLU A 272 29.61 29.78 -14.08
N ILE A 273 28.64 29.91 -13.17
CA ILE A 273 28.44 31.16 -12.44
C ILE A 273 29.55 31.27 -11.40
N LYS A 274 30.53 32.12 -11.70
CA LYS A 274 31.56 32.55 -10.75
C LYS A 274 30.89 33.09 -9.49
N TYR A 275 31.15 32.41 -8.38
CA TYR A 275 30.79 32.77 -7.01
C TYR A 275 30.92 34.28 -6.74
N LEU A 276 29.81 34.90 -6.31
CA LEU A 276 29.82 36.19 -5.62
C LEU A 276 29.84 35.92 -4.12
N ASP A 277 30.90 36.41 -3.47
CA ASP A 277 31.13 36.42 -2.02
C ASP A 277 29.90 36.95 -1.26
N PHE A 278 29.33 36.11 -0.39
CA PHE A 278 28.32 36.52 0.59
C PHE A 278 28.98 36.67 1.97
N GLU A 279 29.72 37.76 2.16
CA GLU A 279 29.87 38.37 3.48
C GLU A 279 29.13 39.72 3.49
N GLN A 280 28.46 40.01 4.61
CA GLN A 280 27.76 41.25 4.98
C GLN A 280 26.25 41.29 4.68
N ASN A 281 25.44 40.56 5.47
CA ASN A 281 24.26 41.20 6.06
C ASN A 281 23.76 40.47 7.32
N THR A 282 24.43 40.70 8.45
CA THR A 282 23.77 40.63 9.75
C THR A 282 23.83 42.02 10.37
N ARG A 283 22.72 42.39 11.04
CA ARG A 283 22.52 43.54 11.94
C ARG A 283 21.95 44.81 11.28
N VAL A 284 20.64 45.05 11.48
CA VAL A 284 20.11 46.16 12.29
C VAL A 284 18.67 45.81 12.70
N GLY A 285 18.34 45.83 14.00
CA GLY A 285 16.95 45.59 14.42
C GLY A 285 16.64 45.54 15.91
N SER A 286 17.34 46.26 16.79
CA SER A 286 16.79 46.58 18.12
C SER A 286 17.41 47.85 18.71
N ASP A 287 16.56 48.63 19.36
CA ASP A 287 16.80 49.77 20.25
C ASP A 287 16.73 51.19 19.68
N LEU A 288 15.56 51.82 19.87
CA LEU A 288 15.42 53.19 20.38
C LEU A 288 13.97 53.47 20.83
N LEU A 289 13.69 53.21 22.11
CA LEU A 289 12.67 53.93 22.88
C LEU A 289 13.22 54.24 24.28
N ILE A 290 13.36 55.54 24.53
CA ILE A 290 13.68 56.29 25.77
C ILE A 290 15.15 56.33 26.18
#